data_AF-A0A9J7AVB6-F1
#
_entry.id   AF-A0A9J7AVB6-F1
#
_cell.length_a   1.000
_cell.length_b   1.000
_cell.length_c   1.000
_cell.angle_alpha   90.00
_cell.angle_beta   90.00
_cell.angle_gamma   90.00
#
_symmetry.space_group_name_H-M   'P 1'
#
loop_
_entity.id
_entity.type
_entity.pdbx_description
1 polymer ?
#
loop_
_entity_poly.entity_id
_entity_poly.type
_entity_poly.pdbx_seq_one_letter_code
_entity_poly.pdbx_strand_id
1 'polypeptide(L)'
;MSEEQKAEQLAHLSGEIERLIDRVATDVREQRGDGYRQRASGFVIYLLHNSDKSPVESVCLREAGIAPDDITQTNGFSALKNYCERLSLHARVEDTIRPSRGIANPCLGIIVDGWP
;
A
#
# COMPACT_ATOMS: atom_id res chain seq x y z
N MET A 1 -14.77 15.16 -11.07
CA MET A 1 -13.51 14.71 -11.69
C MET A 1 -13.84 14.07 -13.04
N SER A 2 -13.05 14.28 -14.09
CA SER A 2 -13.24 13.59 -15.38
C SER A 2 -12.73 12.14 -15.32
N GLU A 3 -13.16 11.30 -16.25
CA GLU A 3 -12.64 9.93 -16.42
C GLU A 3 -11.11 9.93 -16.65
N GLU A 4 -10.61 10.93 -17.38
CA GLU A 4 -9.17 11.10 -17.63
C GLU A 4 -8.38 11.36 -16.34
N GLN A 5 -8.90 12.25 -15.48
CA GLN A 5 -8.31 12.51 -14.16
C GLN A 5 -8.37 11.27 -13.25
N LYS A 6 -9.42 10.44 -13.35
CA LYS A 6 -9.51 9.17 -12.61
C LYS A 6 -8.39 8.23 -13.05
N ALA A 7 -8.21 8.08 -14.36
CA ALA A 7 -7.20 7.22 -14.95
C ALA A 7 -5.77 7.67 -14.57
N GLU A 8 -5.50 8.98 -14.60
CA GLU A 8 -4.22 9.55 -14.17
C GLU A 8 -3.94 9.26 -12.69
N GLN A 9 -4.94 9.44 -11.81
CA GLN A 9 -4.79 9.16 -10.38
C GLN A 9 -4.55 7.66 -10.13
N LEU A 10 -5.26 6.78 -10.83
CA LEU A 10 -5.03 5.33 -10.74
C LEU A 10 -3.64 4.93 -11.27
N ALA A 11 -3.17 5.57 -12.33
CA ALA A 11 -1.81 5.35 -12.85
C ALA A 11 -0.74 5.81 -11.84
N HIS A 12 -0.95 6.96 -11.19
CA HIS A 12 -0.07 7.42 -10.10
C HIS A 12 -0.03 6.43 -8.94
N LEU A 13 -1.21 6.01 -8.45
CA LEU A 13 -1.31 5.02 -7.37
C LEU A 13 -0.66 3.69 -7.76
N SER A 14 -0.86 3.23 -9.00
CA SER A 14 -0.20 2.03 -9.53
C SER A 14 1.33 2.16 -9.45
N GLY A 15 1.90 3.30 -9.86
CA GLY A 15 3.34 3.54 -9.79
C GLY A 15 3.88 3.60 -8.36
N GLU A 16 3.16 4.23 -7.43
CA GLU A 16 3.53 4.26 -6.01
C GLU A 16 3.49 2.85 -5.39
N ILE A 17 2.47 2.04 -5.71
CA ILE A 17 2.35 0.67 -5.21
C ILE A 17 3.45 -0.22 -5.78
N GLU A 18 3.81 -0.08 -7.05
CA GLU A 18 4.89 -0.86 -7.66
C GLU A 18 6.24 -0.57 -6.98
N ARG A 19 6.51 0.69 -6.63
CA ARG A 19 7.71 1.07 -5.86
C ARG A 19 7.77 0.46 -4.46
N LEU A 20 6.64 0.03 -3.89
CA LEU A 20 6.64 -0.67 -2.60
C LEU A 20 7.34 -2.01 -2.67
N ILE A 21 7.49 -2.62 -3.85
CA ILE A 21 8.21 -3.90 -4.00
C ILE A 21 9.63 -3.79 -3.46
N ASP A 22 10.37 -2.74 -3.82
CA ASP A 22 11.75 -2.53 -3.36
C ASP A 22 11.81 -2.29 -1.85
N ARG A 23 10.78 -1.64 -1.30
CA ARG A 23 10.69 -1.38 0.13
C ARG A 23 10.39 -2.66 0.91
N VAL A 24 9.41 -3.45 0.49
CA VAL A 24 9.13 -4.78 1.05
C VAL A 24 10.37 -5.68 0.96
N ALA A 25 11.09 -5.65 -0.17
CA ALA A 25 12.32 -6.41 -0.34
C ALA A 25 13.41 -6.02 0.67
N THR A 26 13.52 -4.73 0.99
CA THR A 26 14.49 -4.20 1.94
C THR A 26 14.10 -4.58 3.36
N ASP A 27 12.86 -4.29 3.76
CA ASP A 27 12.36 -4.57 5.11
C ASP A 27 12.42 -6.08 5.44
N VAL A 28 12.06 -6.96 4.49
CA VAL A 28 12.19 -8.42 4.66
C VAL A 28 13.65 -8.87 4.83
N ARG A 29 14.59 -8.24 4.11
CA ARG A 29 16.03 -8.57 4.22
C ARG A 29 16.60 -8.14 5.57
N GLU A 30 16.27 -6.94 6.02
CA GLU A 30 16.72 -6.41 7.32
C GLU A 30 16.20 -7.27 8.47
N GLN A 31 14.92 -7.63 8.43
CA GLN A 31 14.30 -8.45 9.48
C GLN A 31 14.84 -9.89 9.53
N ARG A 32 15.23 -10.47 8.39
CA ARG A 32 15.91 -11.78 8.38
C ARG A 32 17.34 -11.73 8.90
N GLY A 33 17.98 -10.56 8.86
CA GLY A 33 19.33 -10.33 9.38
C GLY A 33 19.38 -10.23 10.90
N ASP A 34 18.30 -9.74 11.51
CA ASP A 34 18.12 -9.71 12.97
C ASP A 34 17.74 -11.11 13.48
N GLY A 35 18.75 -11.88 13.88
CA GLY A 35 18.65 -13.29 14.27
C GLY A 35 17.85 -13.61 15.55
N TYR A 36 16.66 -13.04 15.74
CA TYR A 36 15.80 -13.31 16.89
C TYR A 36 14.57 -14.16 16.56
N ARG A 37 14.50 -15.30 17.26
CA ARG A 37 13.35 -16.20 17.34
C ARG A 37 12.16 -15.48 17.97
N GLN A 38 11.11 -15.24 17.21
CA GLN A 38 9.72 -15.56 17.58
C GLN A 38 8.79 -15.24 16.41
N ARG A 39 8.11 -16.27 15.90
CA ARG A 39 7.04 -16.17 14.89
C ARG A 39 5.82 -15.49 15.50
N ALA A 40 5.85 -14.17 15.65
CA ALA A 40 4.62 -13.39 15.64
C ALA A 40 4.36 -13.07 14.16
N SER A 41 3.35 -13.69 13.55
CA SER A 41 2.91 -13.34 12.20
C SER A 41 2.39 -11.90 12.24
N GLY A 42 3.26 -10.95 11.94
CA GLY A 42 2.94 -9.53 11.95
C GLY A 42 2.35 -9.08 10.63
N PHE A 43 2.07 -7.78 10.56
CA PHE A 43 1.81 -7.07 9.33
C PHE A 43 2.60 -5.77 9.34
N VAL A 44 2.93 -5.29 8.15
CA VAL A 44 3.46 -3.94 7.93
C VAL A 44 2.43 -3.13 7.15
N ILE A 45 2.26 -1.87 7.54
CA ILE A 45 1.39 -0.93 6.83
C ILE A 45 2.27 0.05 6.06
N TYR A 46 2.07 0.11 4.75
CA TYR A 46 2.69 1.10 3.86
C TYR A 46 1.64 2.14 3.48
N LEU A 47 1.78 3.36 3.99
CA LEU A 47 0.95 4.48 3.54
C LEU A 47 1.32 4.87 2.12
N LEU A 48 0.29 5.10 1.29
CA LEU A 48 0.50 5.66 -0.05
C LEU A 48 0.50 7.18 0.02
N HIS A 49 1.28 7.79 -0.88
CA HIS A 49 1.50 9.23 -0.86
C HIS A 49 1.15 9.88 -2.20
N ASN A 50 0.65 11.10 -2.10
CA ASN A 50 0.51 12.00 -3.24
C ASN A 50 1.90 12.44 -3.73
N SER A 51 1.94 13.09 -4.90
CA SER A 51 3.18 13.62 -5.48
C SER A 51 3.91 14.62 -4.57
N ASP A 52 3.17 15.34 -3.72
CA ASP A 52 3.68 16.28 -2.72
C ASP A 52 4.15 15.61 -1.40
N LYS A 53 4.15 14.28 -1.35
CA LYS A 53 4.51 13.45 -0.19
C LYS A 53 3.52 13.51 0.98
N SER A 54 2.35 14.13 0.82
CA SER A 54 1.25 13.97 1.77
C SER A 54 0.64 12.57 1.66
N PRO A 55 0.13 11.96 2.76
CA PRO A 55 -0.61 10.72 2.68
C PRO A 55 -1.86 10.87 1.80
N VAL A 56 -2.18 9.85 1.02
CA VAL A 56 -3.42 9.81 0.24
C VAL A 56 -4.59 9.61 1.19
N GLU A 57 -5.45 10.61 1.33
CA GLU A 57 -6.65 10.52 2.17
C GLU A 57 -7.80 9.83 1.42
N SER A 58 -8.46 8.89 2.10
CA SER A 58 -9.52 8.07 1.51
C SER A 58 -10.78 8.88 1.17
N VAL A 59 -10.96 10.04 1.79
CA VAL A 59 -12.03 10.98 1.41
C VAL A 59 -11.82 11.51 -0.01
N CYS A 60 -10.58 11.88 -0.36
CA CYS A 60 -10.26 12.40 -1.70
C CYS A 60 -10.46 11.34 -2.78
N LEU A 61 -10.14 10.07 -2.49
CA LEU A 61 -10.39 8.95 -3.41
C LEU A 61 -11.88 8.75 -3.66
N ARG A 62 -12.71 8.80 -2.61
CA ARG A 62 -14.16 8.66 -2.73
C ARG A 62 -14.79 9.81 -3.50
N GLU A 63 -14.34 11.04 -3.28
CA GLU A 63 -14.76 12.22 -4.05
C GLU A 63 -14.34 12.12 -5.53
N ALA A 64 -13.23 11.45 -5.78
CA ALA A 64 -12.75 11.07 -7.11
C ALA A 64 -13.47 9.83 -7.68
N GLY A 65 -14.41 9.21 -6.97
CA GLY A 65 -15.08 7.98 -7.43
C GLY A 65 -14.12 6.80 -7.63
N ILE A 66 -12.99 6.78 -6.91
CA ILE A 66 -12.02 5.69 -6.87
C ILE A 66 -12.31 4.83 -5.65
N ALA A 67 -12.68 3.58 -5.90
CA ALA A 67 -12.85 2.58 -4.85
C ALA A 67 -11.55 1.78 -4.62
N PRO A 68 -11.39 1.13 -3.45
CA PRO A 68 -10.28 0.19 -3.23
C PRO A 68 -10.18 -0.88 -4.31
N ASP A 69 -11.31 -1.37 -4.82
CA ASP A 69 -11.35 -2.36 -5.91
C ASP A 69 -10.69 -1.84 -7.20
N ASP A 70 -10.89 -0.57 -7.56
CA ASP A 70 -10.22 0.05 -8.71
C ASP A 70 -8.69 -0.02 -8.56
N ILE A 71 -8.19 0.17 -7.32
CA ILE A 71 -6.77 0.12 -6.98
C ILE A 71 -6.25 -1.32 -7.05
N THR A 72 -7.03 -2.29 -6.56
CA THR A 72 -6.65 -3.72 -6.65
C THR A 72 -6.54 -4.22 -8.09
N GLN A 73 -7.22 -3.56 -9.03
CA GLN A 73 -7.17 -3.90 -10.46
C GLN A 73 -5.97 -3.27 -11.18
N THR A 74 -5.17 -2.43 -10.49
CA THR A 74 -3.98 -1.82 -11.10
C THR A 74 -2.86 -2.84 -11.32
N ASN A 75 -2.03 -2.59 -12.35
CA ASN A 75 -0.84 -3.39 -12.62
C ASN A 75 0.15 -3.34 -11.46
N GLY A 76 0.30 -2.18 -10.80
CA GLY A 76 1.18 -2.01 -9.66
C GLY A 76 0.79 -2.89 -8.47
N PHE A 77 -0.51 -2.93 -8.12
CA PHE A 77 -0.99 -3.83 -7.07
C PHE A 77 -0.83 -5.31 -7.44
N SER A 78 -1.11 -5.67 -8.70
CA SER A 78 -0.90 -7.03 -9.20
C SER A 78 0.58 -7.46 -9.09
N ALA A 79 1.52 -6.58 -9.45
CA ALA A 79 2.95 -6.82 -9.33
C ALA A 79 3.39 -6.99 -7.88
N LEU A 80 2.93 -6.12 -6.97
CA LEU A 80 3.22 -6.22 -5.55
C LEU A 80 2.65 -7.50 -4.94
N LYS A 81 1.40 -7.83 -5.24
CA LYS A 81 0.74 -9.06 -4.78
C LYS A 81 1.53 -10.29 -5.20
N ASN A 82 1.87 -10.42 -6.48
CA ASN A 82 2.69 -11.52 -6.99
C ASN A 82 4.07 -11.58 -6.32
N TYR A 83 4.68 -10.43 -6.02
CA TYR A 83 5.94 -10.38 -5.30
C TYR A 83 5.81 -10.90 -3.87
N CYS A 84 4.81 -10.41 -3.12
CA CYS A 84 4.54 -10.84 -1.75
C CYS A 84 4.22 -12.35 -1.66
N GLU A 85 3.41 -12.88 -2.58
CA GLU A 85 3.05 -14.31 -2.59
C GLU A 85 4.27 -15.23 -2.74
N ARG A 86 5.29 -14.84 -3.52
CA ARG A 86 6.57 -15.59 -3.63
C ARG A 86 7.35 -15.64 -2.32
N LEU A 87 7.08 -14.72 -1.40
CA LEU A 87 7.68 -14.65 -0.07
C LEU A 87 6.76 -15.24 1.02
N SER A 88 5.64 -15.85 0.64
CA SER A 88 4.57 -16.30 1.55
C SER A 88 3.93 -15.15 2.35
N LEU A 89 3.95 -13.93 1.79
CA LEU A 89 3.29 -12.74 2.32
C LEU A 89 1.99 -12.47 1.57
N HIS A 90 1.08 -11.72 2.18
CA HIS A 90 -0.20 -11.34 1.57
C HIS A 90 -0.35 -9.81 1.55
N ALA A 91 -0.55 -9.22 0.37
CA ALA A 91 -0.80 -7.79 0.24
C ALA A 91 -2.30 -7.50 0.07
N ARG A 92 -2.83 -6.51 0.79
CA ARG A 92 -4.21 -6.00 0.62
C ARG A 92 -4.25 -4.47 0.66
N VAL A 93 -5.17 -3.89 -0.09
CA VAL A 93 -5.48 -2.45 -0.03
C VAL A 93 -6.35 -2.20 1.20
N GLU A 94 -6.07 -1.15 1.96
CA GLU A 94 -6.86 -0.69 3.09
C GLU A 94 -7.01 0.84 3.02
N ASP A 95 -8.24 1.33 3.11
CA ASP A 95 -8.57 2.76 3.05
C ASP A 95 -9.05 3.32 4.40
N THR A 96 -8.98 2.53 5.47
CA THR A 96 -9.39 2.96 6.82
C THR A 96 -8.21 3.26 7.77
N ILE A 97 -6.97 3.27 7.28
CA ILE A 97 -5.77 3.44 8.12
C ILE A 97 -5.76 4.83 8.77
N ARG A 98 -5.56 4.88 10.09
CA ARG A 98 -5.38 6.11 10.86
C ARG A 98 -3.97 6.16 11.45
N PRO A 99 -3.00 6.76 10.74
CA PRO A 99 -1.58 6.62 11.09
C PRO A 99 -1.17 7.45 12.32
N SER A 100 -1.89 8.52 12.65
CA SER A 100 -1.68 9.28 13.89
C SER A 100 -2.89 10.13 14.25
N ARG A 101 -2.91 10.68 15.47
CA ARG A 101 -3.94 11.66 15.89
C ARG A 101 -3.86 13.00 15.14
N GLY A 102 -2.75 13.28 14.46
CA GLY A 102 -2.53 14.52 13.71
C GLY A 102 -3.12 14.50 12.29
N ILE A 103 -3.48 13.34 11.77
CA ILE A 103 -4.14 13.19 10.47
C ILE A 103 -5.61 12.90 10.74
N ALA A 104 -6.47 13.85 10.38
CA ALA A 104 -7.90 13.81 10.73
C ALA A 104 -8.65 12.69 9.97
N ASN A 105 -8.28 12.49 8.71
CA ASN A 105 -8.97 11.58 7.80
C ASN A 105 -8.26 10.22 7.72
N PRO A 106 -9.00 9.13 7.46
CA PRO A 106 -8.39 7.86 7.09
C PRO A 106 -7.55 8.00 5.82
N CYS A 107 -6.44 7.26 5.77
CA CYS A 107 -5.53 7.20 4.65
C CYS A 107 -5.62 5.86 3.93
N LEU A 108 -5.28 5.89 2.65
CA LEU A 108 -5.02 4.71 1.86
C LEU A 108 -3.63 4.14 2.20
N GLY A 109 -3.56 2.82 2.33
CA GLY A 109 -2.32 2.10 2.43
C GLY A 109 -2.42 0.66 1.95
N ILE A 110 -1.26 0.03 1.84
CA ILE A 110 -1.13 -1.39 1.59
C ILE A 110 -0.72 -2.06 2.89
N ILE A 111 -1.51 -3.04 3.32
CA ILE A 111 -1.14 -3.95 4.41
C ILE A 111 -0.47 -5.16 3.79
N VAL A 112 0.71 -5.51 4.31
CA VAL A 112 1.40 -6.76 3.96
C VAL A 112 1.45 -7.65 5.20
N ASP A 113 0.69 -8.73 5.19
CA ASP A 113 0.59 -9.73 6.26
C ASP A 113 1.54 -10.92 6.04
N GLY A 114 1.71 -11.72 7.10
CA GLY A 114 2.56 -12.91 7.09
C GLY A 114 4.03 -12.59 7.32
N TRP A 115 4.29 -11.40 7.84
CA TRP A 115 5.64 -10.87 8.03
C TRP A 115 6.46 -11.80 8.96
N PRO A 116 7.71 -12.16 8.57
CA PRO A 116 8.51 -13.19 9.24
C PRO A 116 9.12 -12.76 10.58
#